data_AF-A0AAD1SBG6-F1
#
_entry.id   AF-A0AAD1SBG6-F1
#
_cell.length_a   1.000
_cell.length_b   1.000
_cell.length_c   1.000
_cell.angle_alpha   90.00
_cell.angle_beta   90.00
_cell.angle_gamma   90.00
#
_symmetry.space_group_name_H-M   'P 1'
#
loop_
_entity.id
_entity.type
_entity.pdbx_description
1 polymer ?
#
loop_
_entity_poly.entity_id
_entity_poly.type
_entity_poly.pdbx_seq_one_letter_code
_entity_poly.pdbx_strand_id
1 'polypeptide(L)'
;MLRVLVNADSNVDTVNSSPSADNDDMDTVNASPSADNDDMDTVNASPRADNGDMDTVNASPRADNGDMDTVNASPRADNGDMDTVNASPRADNGDMDTVNASPRADNGDMDTVNASPRADNGDMDTVNASPRADNGDMDTVNASPRADNGDMDTVMLVTELIMVIWIESSPRADNGDMDTVNASPRADNGDMDTVNASPRADNGDMDTVNASQRADNGDMDTVNASQRADNGDMDTVNASQRADNVIWIQ
;
A
#
# COMPACT_ATOMS: atom_id res chain seq x y z
N MET A 1 39.93 17.46 9.96
CA MET A 1 38.75 16.89 10.65
C MET A 1 39.27 15.92 11.68
N LEU A 2 38.97 16.15 12.95
CA LEU A 2 39.35 15.25 14.04
C LEU A 2 38.38 14.05 13.99
N ARG A 3 38.84 12.89 13.54
CA ARG A 3 38.09 11.63 13.72
C ARG A 3 38.19 11.27 15.20
N VAL A 4 37.09 11.44 15.92
CA VAL A 4 36.94 10.81 17.24
C VAL A 4 36.57 9.37 16.94
N LEU A 5 37.52 8.45 17.14
CA LEU A 5 37.18 7.03 17.25
C LEU A 5 36.62 6.85 18.66
N VAL A 6 35.35 6.54 18.74
CA VAL A 6 34.75 5.95 19.92
C VAL A 6 35.17 4.47 19.90
N ASN A 7 35.59 3.91 21.04
CA ASN A 7 36.02 2.52 21.09
C ASN A 7 34.77 1.63 21.07
N ALA A 8 34.78 0.61 20.22
CA ALA A 8 33.81 -0.49 20.23
C ALA A 8 33.57 -0.97 21.67
N ASP A 9 32.29 -1.15 22.02
CA ASP A 9 31.75 -1.51 23.35
C ASP A 9 31.50 -0.34 24.31
N SER A 10 31.23 0.88 23.83
CA SER A 10 30.86 1.99 24.74
C SER A 10 29.42 2.43 24.55
N ASN A 11 28.62 2.32 25.61
CA ASN A 11 27.35 3.04 25.69
C ASN A 11 27.69 4.55 25.81
N VAL A 12 27.18 5.35 24.86
CA VAL A 12 27.41 6.79 24.80
C VAL A 12 26.11 7.58 25.00
N ASP A 13 25.93 8.16 26.19
CA ASP A 13 24.77 8.99 26.54
C ASP A 13 24.46 10.11 25.52
N THR A 14 25.48 10.74 24.90
CA THR A 14 25.24 11.79 23.91
C THR A 14 26.40 11.96 22.92
N VAL A 15 26.10 11.82 21.63
CA VAL A 15 27.01 12.07 20.52
C VAL A 15 26.71 13.40 19.84
N ASN A 16 27.63 14.36 20.01
CA ASN A 16 27.54 15.71 19.40
C ASN A 16 28.54 15.94 18.25
N SER A 17 29.33 14.93 17.89
CA SER A 17 30.23 14.92 16.73
C SER A 17 29.78 13.86 15.73
N SER A 18 30.29 13.86 14.50
CA SER A 18 30.04 12.76 13.53
C SER A 18 31.13 11.69 13.65
N PRO A 19 31.06 10.75 14.61
CA PRO A 19 32.03 9.67 14.70
C PRO A 19 31.86 8.70 13.53
N SER A 20 32.92 7.93 13.32
CA SER A 20 32.80 6.60 12.72
C SER A 20 32.88 5.65 13.90
N ALA A 21 31.85 4.84 14.11
CA ALA A 21 31.73 3.90 15.21
C ALA A 21 31.50 2.49 14.66
N ASP A 22 32.02 1.49 15.36
CA ASP A 22 31.77 0.09 15.07
C ASP A 22 31.18 -0.50 16.36
N ASN A 23 29.87 -0.81 16.36
CA ASN A 23 29.20 -1.51 17.46
C ASN A 23 29.04 -0.69 18.75
N ASP A 24 28.23 0.38 18.69
CA ASP A 24 27.92 1.24 19.83
C ASP A 24 26.40 1.42 20.07
N ASP A 25 26.02 1.53 21.35
CA ASP A 25 24.68 1.94 21.78
C ASP A 25 24.72 3.43 22.14
N MET A 26 23.81 4.23 21.58
CA MET A 26 23.79 5.69 21.79
C MET A 26 22.40 6.23 22.16
N ASP A 27 22.23 6.69 23.40
CA ASP A 27 20.97 7.28 23.87
C ASP A 27 20.56 8.54 23.07
N THR A 28 21.50 9.40 22.68
CA THR A 28 21.18 10.63 21.93
C THR A 28 22.24 11.03 20.92
N VAL A 29 21.86 11.08 19.65
CA VAL A 29 22.73 11.43 18.53
C VAL A 29 22.26 12.74 17.89
N ASN A 30 23.04 13.81 18.06
CA ASN A 30 22.76 15.13 17.51
C ASN A 30 23.56 15.46 16.23
N ALA A 31 24.33 14.49 15.74
CA ALA A 31 25.19 14.63 14.57
C ALA A 31 24.92 13.49 13.59
N SER A 32 25.53 13.51 12.41
CA SER A 32 25.41 12.43 11.42
C SER A 32 26.57 11.44 11.58
N PRO A 33 26.47 10.39 12.41
CA PRO A 33 27.46 9.32 12.44
C PRO A 33 27.39 8.48 11.17
N SER A 34 28.43 7.71 10.94
CA SER A 34 28.42 6.60 10.00
C SER A 34 29.00 5.38 10.70
N ALA A 35 28.22 4.30 10.76
CA ALA A 35 28.57 3.16 11.59
C ALA A 35 28.16 1.83 10.96
N ASP A 36 28.72 0.74 11.47
CA ASP A 36 28.46 -0.60 10.94
C ASP A 36 27.27 -1.28 11.65
N ASN A 37 27.15 -1.18 12.98
CA ASN A 37 26.07 -1.83 13.75
C ASN A 37 25.75 -1.01 15.00
N ASP A 38 24.68 -0.21 15.03
CA ASP A 38 24.41 0.67 16.18
C ASP A 38 22.93 0.66 16.58
N ASP A 39 22.68 0.76 17.88
CA ASP A 39 21.35 1.00 18.45
C ASP A 39 21.26 2.45 18.94
N MET A 40 20.26 3.21 18.50
CA MET A 40 20.12 4.64 18.85
C MET A 40 18.71 5.02 19.29
N ASP A 41 18.53 5.35 20.57
CA ASP A 41 17.22 5.74 21.10
C ASP A 41 16.70 7.05 20.46
N THR A 42 17.53 8.11 20.40
CA THR A 42 17.10 9.42 19.87
C THR A 42 18.09 10.00 18.89
N VAL A 43 17.67 10.15 17.64
CA VAL A 43 18.49 10.66 16.55
C VAL A 43 17.91 11.97 15.99
N ASN A 44 18.63 13.07 16.17
CA ASN A 44 18.23 14.41 15.70
C ASN A 44 18.89 14.83 14.37
N ALA A 45 19.67 13.94 13.76
CA ALA A 45 20.40 14.18 12.52
C ALA A 45 20.28 12.97 11.58
N SER A 46 20.97 12.98 10.44
CA SER A 46 20.86 11.92 9.42
C SER A 46 22.02 10.93 9.54
N PRO A 47 21.89 9.85 10.34
CA PRO A 47 22.91 8.82 10.45
C PRO A 47 22.95 7.96 9.17
N ARG A 48 24.04 7.21 9.04
CA ARG A 48 24.14 6.11 8.08
C ARG A 48 24.62 4.88 8.85
N ALA A 49 23.92 3.77 8.69
CA ALA A 49 24.28 2.51 9.30
C ALA A 49 24.32 1.41 8.24
N ASP A 50 25.17 0.41 8.40
CA ASP A 50 25.01 -0.84 7.64
C ASP A 50 23.87 -1.64 8.30
N ASN A 51 23.94 -1.83 9.62
CA ASN A 51 22.84 -2.33 10.46
C ASN A 51 22.51 -1.31 11.56
N GLY A 52 21.24 -1.05 11.85
CA GLY A 52 20.94 -0.32 13.08
C GLY A 52 19.48 -0.14 13.41
N ASP A 53 19.21 -0.14 14.71
CA ASP A 53 17.88 0.01 15.28
C ASP A 53 17.74 1.43 15.86
N MET A 54 16.63 2.11 15.57
CA MET A 54 16.43 3.48 16.01
C MET A 54 15.01 3.75 16.51
N ASP A 55 14.84 4.01 17.81
CA ASP A 55 13.52 4.26 18.37
C ASP A 55 12.90 5.57 17.86
N THR A 56 13.63 6.69 17.94
CA THR A 56 13.09 8.01 17.56
C THR A 56 14.04 8.79 16.66
N VAL A 57 13.63 8.97 15.39
CA VAL A 57 14.43 9.68 14.40
C VAL A 57 13.72 10.93 13.88
N ASN A 58 14.33 12.09 14.13
CA ASN A 58 13.81 13.39 13.71
C ASN A 58 14.34 13.90 12.36
N ALA A 59 15.25 13.15 11.73
CA ALA A 59 15.77 13.47 10.39
C ALA A 59 15.69 12.25 9.46
N SER A 60 16.41 12.28 8.33
CA SER A 60 16.37 11.23 7.31
C SER A 60 17.54 10.26 7.48
N PRO A 61 17.38 9.12 8.18
CA PRO A 61 18.42 8.11 8.32
C PRO A 61 18.57 7.32 7.01
N ARG A 62 19.67 6.59 6.91
CA ARG A 62 19.88 5.56 5.89
C ARG A 62 20.46 4.32 6.54
N ALA A 63 19.89 3.16 6.26
CA ALA A 63 20.40 1.88 6.70
C ALA A 63 20.47 0.91 5.51
N ASP A 64 21.38 -0.07 5.54
CA ASP A 64 21.26 -1.22 4.64
C ASP A 64 20.25 -2.22 5.25
N ASN A 65 20.37 -2.53 6.54
CA ASN A 65 19.34 -3.19 7.34
C ASN A 65 18.99 -2.33 8.56
N GLY A 66 17.72 -2.12 8.89
CA GLY A 66 17.43 -1.48 10.17
C GLY A 66 15.96 -1.31 10.50
N ASP A 67 15.68 -1.37 11.79
CA ASP A 67 14.35 -1.24 12.35
C ASP A 67 14.17 0.16 12.97
N MET A 68 13.02 0.78 12.73
CA MET A 68 12.75 2.14 13.21
C MET A 68 11.33 2.31 13.75
N ASP A 69 11.20 2.54 15.05
CA ASP A 69 9.88 2.70 15.68
C ASP A 69 9.19 4.00 15.25
N THR A 70 9.84 5.16 15.41
CA THR A 70 9.22 6.47 15.14
C THR A 70 10.13 7.36 14.30
N VAL A 71 9.73 7.62 13.05
CA VAL A 71 10.47 8.47 12.12
C VAL A 71 9.65 9.67 11.67
N ASN A 72 10.14 10.88 11.99
CA ASN A 72 9.50 12.14 11.62
C ASN A 72 9.91 12.67 10.24
N ALA A 73 10.95 12.12 9.61
CA ALA A 73 11.37 12.48 8.26
C ALA A 73 11.33 11.27 7.30
N SER A 74 12.00 11.37 6.15
CA SER A 74 12.00 10.33 5.11
C SER A 74 13.20 9.38 5.30
N PRO A 75 13.04 8.20 5.91
CA PRO A 75 14.09 7.21 5.99
C PRO A 75 14.31 6.50 4.64
N ARG A 76 15.45 5.83 4.53
CA ARG A 76 15.73 4.89 3.44
C ARG A 76 16.40 3.63 4.01
N ALA A 77 15.91 2.47 3.64
CA ALA A 77 16.51 1.18 3.98
C ALA A 77 16.63 0.32 2.72
N ASP A 78 17.60 -0.60 2.66
CA ASP A 78 17.54 -1.68 1.67
C ASP A 78 16.62 -2.79 2.20
N ASN A 79 16.80 -3.21 3.46
CA ASN A 79 15.84 -4.01 4.24
C ASN A 79 15.47 -3.27 5.53
N GLY A 80 14.20 -3.15 5.90
CA GLY A 80 13.90 -2.62 7.22
C GLY A 80 12.44 -2.48 7.56
N ASP A 81 12.15 -2.61 8.86
CA ASP A 81 10.81 -2.53 9.42
C ASP A 81 10.60 -1.15 10.06
N MET A 82 9.41 -0.57 9.88
CA MET A 82 9.09 0.76 10.38
C MET A 82 7.69 0.84 10.97
N ASP A 83 7.60 1.03 12.29
CA ASP A 83 6.29 1.09 12.96
C ASP A 83 5.53 2.39 12.62
N THR A 84 6.14 3.55 12.82
CA THR A 84 5.46 4.85 12.64
C THR A 84 6.30 5.84 11.85
N VAL A 85 5.87 6.17 10.62
CA VAL A 85 6.56 7.13 9.76
C VAL A 85 5.65 8.31 9.39
N ASN A 86 6.06 9.52 9.74
CA ASN A 86 5.31 10.74 9.44
C ASN A 86 5.61 11.34 8.05
N ALA A 87 6.72 10.95 7.42
CA ALA A 87 7.06 11.37 6.06
C ALA A 87 7.08 10.19 5.08
N SER A 88 7.71 10.36 3.91
CA SER A 88 7.71 9.34 2.85
C SER A 88 8.94 8.43 2.96
N PRO A 89 8.82 7.21 3.52
CA PRO A 89 9.91 6.25 3.56
C PRO A 89 10.16 5.62 2.19
N ARG A 90 11.33 4.99 2.05
CA ARG A 90 11.67 4.12 0.91
C ARG A 90 12.39 2.88 1.40
N ALA A 91 11.96 1.71 0.97
CA ALA A 91 12.62 0.44 1.21
C ALA A 91 12.78 -0.33 -0.10
N ASP A 92 13.81 -1.18 -0.22
CA ASP A 92 13.81 -2.20 -1.28
C ASP A 92 12.99 -3.41 -0.79
N ASN A 93 13.22 -3.90 0.43
CA ASN A 93 12.33 -4.81 1.16
C ASN A 93 11.95 -4.21 2.52
N GLY A 94 10.69 -4.26 2.96
CA GLY A 94 10.40 -3.88 4.34
C GLY A 94 8.93 -3.72 4.68
N ASP A 95 8.64 -3.91 5.97
CA ASP A 95 7.28 -3.83 6.49
C ASP A 95 7.03 -2.49 7.18
N MET A 96 5.81 -1.96 7.03
CA MET A 96 5.45 -0.64 7.54
C MET A 96 4.07 -0.63 8.19
N ASP A 97 4.02 -0.49 9.52
CA ASP A 97 2.73 -0.53 10.24
C ASP A 97 1.90 0.73 9.99
N THR A 98 2.45 1.92 10.25
CA THR A 98 1.71 3.20 10.17
C THR A 98 2.49 4.26 9.43
N VAL A 99 2.01 4.64 8.24
CA VAL A 99 2.63 5.69 7.41
C VAL A 99 1.65 6.82 7.12
N ASN A 100 2.00 8.04 7.53
CA ASN A 100 1.16 9.22 7.29
C ASN A 100 1.37 9.87 5.92
N ALA A 101 2.46 9.56 5.22
CA ALA A 101 2.72 10.07 3.87
C ALA A 101 2.76 8.93 2.84
N SER A 102 3.34 9.17 1.66
CA SER A 102 3.41 8.20 0.56
C SER A 102 4.68 7.34 0.63
N PRO A 103 4.63 6.10 1.16
CA PRO A 103 5.76 5.18 1.14
C PRO A 103 6.01 4.64 -0.26
N ARG A 104 7.21 4.08 -0.46
CA ARG A 104 7.58 3.27 -1.64
C ARG A 104 8.38 2.06 -1.21
N ALA A 105 7.99 0.89 -1.67
CA ALA A 105 8.74 -0.35 -1.51
C ALA A 105 8.91 -1.05 -2.87
N ASP A 106 10.00 -1.79 -3.06
CA ASP A 106 10.03 -2.76 -4.17
C ASP A 106 9.30 -4.04 -3.73
N ASN A 107 9.60 -4.58 -2.54
CA ASN A 107 8.81 -5.59 -1.86
C ASN A 107 8.42 -5.11 -0.44
N GLY A 108 7.17 -5.23 -0.02
CA GLY A 108 6.87 -4.94 1.38
C GLY A 108 5.40 -4.81 1.74
N ASP A 109 5.09 -5.13 2.99
CA ASP A 109 3.74 -5.11 3.50
C ASP A 109 3.46 -3.81 4.27
N MET A 110 2.23 -3.32 4.19
CA MET A 110 1.82 -2.05 4.76
C MET A 110 0.46 -2.15 5.47
N ASP A 111 0.45 -2.02 6.80
CA ASP A 111 -0.80 -2.17 7.55
C ASP A 111 -1.72 -0.95 7.39
N THR A 112 -1.22 0.26 7.68
CA THR A 112 -2.02 1.49 7.67
C THR A 112 -1.30 2.63 6.98
N VAL A 113 -1.83 3.07 5.83
CA VAL A 113 -1.27 4.20 5.06
C VAL A 113 -2.30 5.28 4.82
N ASN A 114 -2.01 6.50 5.28
CA ASN A 114 -2.92 7.64 5.12
C ASN A 114 -2.80 8.34 3.76
N ALA A 115 -1.70 8.17 3.03
CA ALA A 115 -1.51 8.71 1.69
C ALA A 115 -1.44 7.62 0.63
N SER A 116 -0.93 7.93 -0.57
CA SER A 116 -0.84 6.98 -1.68
C SER A 116 0.47 6.19 -1.64
N PRO A 117 0.47 4.91 -1.20
CA PRO A 117 1.64 4.03 -1.28
C PRO A 117 1.90 3.56 -2.71
N ARG A 118 3.11 3.04 -2.94
CA ARG A 118 3.49 2.29 -4.14
C ARG A 118 4.37 1.11 -3.78
N ALA A 119 4.03 -0.08 -4.27
CA ALA A 119 4.84 -1.28 -4.17
C ALA A 119 4.99 -1.92 -5.57
N ASP A 120 6.12 -2.57 -5.84
CA ASP A 120 6.19 -3.49 -6.99
C ASP A 120 5.57 -4.84 -6.58
N ASN A 121 5.97 -5.40 -5.44
CA ASN A 121 5.29 -6.51 -4.77
C ASN A 121 4.90 -6.15 -3.33
N GLY A 122 3.71 -6.50 -2.87
CA GLY A 122 3.39 -6.41 -1.44
C GLY A 122 1.94 -6.11 -1.11
N ASP A 123 1.58 -6.44 0.12
CA ASP A 123 0.20 -6.43 0.58
C ASP A 123 -0.11 -5.16 1.39
N MET A 124 -1.37 -4.73 1.37
CA MET A 124 -1.82 -3.51 2.03
C MET A 124 -3.14 -3.74 2.76
N ASP A 125 -3.15 -3.61 4.09
CA ASP A 125 -4.38 -3.83 4.88
C ASP A 125 -5.32 -2.62 4.81
N THR A 126 -4.87 -1.42 5.14
CA THR A 126 -5.73 -0.23 5.21
C THR A 126 -5.09 1.00 4.56
N VAL A 127 -5.70 1.48 3.47
CA VAL A 127 -5.20 2.66 2.74
C VAL A 127 -6.28 3.74 2.60
N ASN A 128 -5.99 4.95 3.08
CA ASN A 128 -6.92 6.08 3.02
C ASN A 128 -6.79 6.97 1.77
N ALA A 129 -5.88 6.62 0.85
CA ALA A 129 -5.76 7.26 -0.46
C ALA A 129 -5.62 6.20 -1.56
N SER A 130 -5.19 6.59 -2.76
CA SER A 130 -5.07 5.68 -3.91
C SER A 130 -3.73 4.91 -3.90
N PRO A 131 -3.68 3.63 -3.51
CA PRO A 131 -2.50 2.79 -3.62
C PRO A 131 -2.24 2.37 -5.08
N ARG A 132 -1.02 1.87 -5.33
CA ARG A 132 -0.65 1.17 -6.55
C ARG A 132 0.30 0.02 -6.22
N ALA A 133 -0.03 -1.17 -6.71
CA ALA A 133 0.85 -2.35 -6.67
C ALA A 133 0.96 -2.93 -8.08
N ASP A 134 2.14 -3.46 -8.45
CA ASP A 134 2.21 -4.31 -9.64
C ASP A 134 1.74 -5.74 -9.28
N ASN A 135 2.13 -6.26 -8.11
CA ASN A 135 1.69 -7.56 -7.60
C ASN A 135 1.42 -7.56 -6.09
N GLY A 136 0.17 -7.65 -5.66
CA GLY A 136 -0.15 -7.73 -4.23
C GLY A 136 -1.60 -7.43 -3.91
N ASP A 137 -2.00 -7.86 -2.72
CA ASP A 137 -3.38 -7.84 -2.28
C ASP A 137 -3.70 -6.59 -1.45
N MET A 138 -4.96 -6.16 -1.47
CA MET A 138 -5.45 -5.03 -0.69
C MET A 138 -6.71 -5.40 0.08
N ASP A 139 -6.68 -5.32 1.40
CA ASP A 139 -7.89 -5.55 2.20
C ASP A 139 -8.84 -4.34 2.07
N THR A 140 -8.54 -3.22 2.72
CA THR A 140 -9.45 -2.08 2.82
C THR A 140 -8.86 -0.80 2.20
N VAL A 141 -9.48 -0.32 1.12
CA VAL A 141 -9.06 0.91 0.43
C VAL A 141 -10.18 1.95 0.40
N ASN A 142 -9.94 3.09 1.05
CA ASN A 142 -10.86 4.23 1.12
C ASN A 142 -10.66 5.23 -0.05
N ALA A 143 -10.29 4.73 -1.23
CA ALA A 143 -10.14 5.54 -2.44
C ALA A 143 -10.20 4.66 -3.70
N SER A 144 -9.34 4.93 -4.68
CA SER A 144 -9.27 4.15 -5.92
C SER A 144 -7.91 3.48 -6.07
N PRO A 145 -7.82 2.18 -5.77
CA PRO A 145 -6.62 1.38 -5.95
C PRO A 145 -6.35 1.03 -7.42
N ARG A 146 -5.13 0.57 -7.69
CA ARG A 146 -4.73 -0.10 -8.93
C ARG A 146 -3.78 -1.24 -8.59
N ALA A 147 -4.10 -2.44 -9.06
CA ALA A 147 -3.23 -3.60 -9.05
C ALA A 147 -3.15 -4.19 -10.46
N ASP A 148 -1.96 -4.58 -10.91
CA ASP A 148 -1.83 -5.35 -12.15
C ASP A 148 -2.11 -6.85 -11.87
N ASN A 149 -1.63 -7.38 -10.74
CA ASN A 149 -1.94 -8.72 -10.26
C ASN A 149 -2.22 -8.71 -8.75
N GLY A 150 -3.34 -9.24 -8.30
CA GLY A 150 -3.70 -9.30 -6.87
C GLY A 150 -5.15 -8.91 -6.59
N ASP A 151 -5.60 -9.34 -5.42
CA ASP A 151 -7.00 -9.30 -5.02
C ASP A 151 -7.32 -8.04 -4.19
N MET A 152 -8.58 -7.64 -4.19
CA MET A 152 -9.08 -6.56 -3.33
C MET A 152 -10.31 -6.98 -2.55
N ASP A 153 -10.27 -6.92 -1.22
CA ASP A 153 -11.45 -7.25 -0.42
C ASP A 153 -12.47 -6.09 -0.50
N THR A 154 -12.19 -4.97 0.17
CA THR A 154 -13.15 -3.88 0.36
C THR A 154 -12.64 -2.56 -0.20
N VAL A 155 -13.37 -2.03 -1.20
CA VAL A 155 -13.07 -0.72 -1.80
C VAL A 155 -14.22 0.27 -1.61
N MET A 156 -13.94 1.34 -0.86
CA MET A 156 -14.89 2.39 -0.51
C MET A 156 -14.44 3.76 -1.04
N LEU A 157 -15.35 4.50 -1.68
CA LEU A 157 -15.10 5.91 -2.00
C LEU A 157 -15.63 6.79 -0.87
N VAL A 158 -14.74 7.44 -0.11
CA VAL A 158 -15.15 8.48 0.85
C VAL A 158 -15.46 9.76 0.07
N THR A 159 -16.74 10.10 -0.04
CA THR A 159 -17.22 11.29 -0.78
C THR A 159 -17.20 12.59 0.03
N GLU A 160 -16.78 12.57 1.30
CA GLU A 160 -16.76 13.79 2.12
C GLU A 160 -15.35 14.38 2.27
N LEU A 161 -15.23 15.66 1.88
CA LEU A 161 -14.19 16.64 2.23
C LEU A 161 -13.03 17.01 1.26
N ILE A 162 -13.08 16.74 -0.04
CA ILE A 162 -12.23 17.51 -0.98
C ILE A 162 -13.02 18.00 -2.21
N MET A 163 -13.44 19.26 -2.12
CA MET A 163 -13.86 20.06 -3.25
C MET A 163 -12.68 20.16 -4.24
N VAL A 164 -12.93 19.85 -5.52
CA VAL A 164 -12.08 20.16 -6.71
C VAL A 164 -11.09 19.09 -7.22
N ILE A 165 -11.36 17.79 -7.08
CA ILE A 165 -10.94 16.88 -8.17
C ILE A 165 -12.09 15.91 -8.50
N TRP A 166 -12.75 16.14 -9.63
CA TRP A 166 -13.44 15.07 -10.35
C TRP A 166 -12.36 14.10 -10.82
N ILE A 167 -11.86 13.21 -9.96
CA ILE A 167 -11.13 12.06 -10.45
C ILE A 167 -12.20 11.06 -10.88
N GLU A 168 -12.23 10.74 -12.16
CA GLU A 168 -12.81 9.48 -12.65
C GLU A 168 -11.97 8.33 -12.08
N SER A 169 -12.00 8.12 -10.78
CA SER A 169 -11.18 7.12 -10.11
C SER A 169 -12.04 5.89 -9.88
N SER A 170 -11.89 4.96 -10.82
CA SER A 170 -12.35 3.58 -10.72
C SER A 170 -11.22 2.74 -10.14
N PRO A 171 -11.50 1.86 -9.16
CA PRO A 171 -10.62 0.73 -8.84
C PRO A 171 -10.29 -0.05 -10.11
N ARG A 172 -9.05 -0.57 -10.21
CA ARG A 172 -8.62 -1.39 -11.34
C ARG A 172 -7.83 -2.60 -10.87
N ALA A 173 -8.19 -3.76 -11.41
CA ALA A 173 -7.43 -5.00 -11.35
C ALA A 173 -7.29 -5.55 -12.77
N ASP A 174 -6.09 -5.97 -13.17
CA ASP A 174 -5.85 -6.59 -14.48
C ASP A 174 -5.78 -8.13 -14.41
N ASN A 175 -5.49 -8.71 -13.24
CA ASN A 175 -5.62 -10.13 -12.91
C ASN A 175 -5.83 -10.24 -11.38
N GLY A 176 -7.05 -10.49 -10.93
CA GLY A 176 -7.35 -10.61 -9.51
C GLY A 176 -8.80 -10.25 -9.17
N ASP A 177 -9.25 -10.79 -8.05
CA ASP A 177 -10.64 -10.77 -7.66
C ASP A 177 -10.97 -9.52 -6.83
N MET A 178 -12.22 -9.07 -6.85
CA MET A 178 -12.71 -8.03 -5.92
C MET A 178 -13.94 -8.50 -5.16
N ASP A 179 -13.92 -8.50 -3.83
CA ASP A 179 -15.09 -8.89 -3.04
C ASP A 179 -16.13 -7.76 -3.03
N THR A 180 -15.96 -6.75 -2.17
CA THR A 180 -16.96 -5.72 -1.90
C THR A 180 -16.54 -4.35 -2.41
N VAL A 181 -17.16 -3.90 -3.51
CA VAL A 181 -16.83 -2.63 -4.16
C VAL A 181 -18.00 -1.65 -4.15
N ASN A 182 -17.84 -0.55 -3.40
CA ASN A 182 -18.75 0.61 -3.43
C ASN A 182 -18.26 1.73 -4.36
N ALA A 183 -17.73 1.32 -5.51
CA ALA A 183 -17.22 2.17 -6.57
C ALA A 183 -17.59 1.58 -7.94
N SER A 184 -17.18 2.23 -9.04
CA SER A 184 -17.36 1.69 -10.40
C SER A 184 -16.06 1.04 -10.88
N PRO A 185 -15.77 -0.24 -10.53
CA PRO A 185 -14.49 -0.88 -10.83
C PRO A 185 -14.34 -1.21 -12.31
N ARG A 186 -13.09 -1.50 -12.70
CA ARG A 186 -12.74 -2.17 -13.95
C ARG A 186 -11.88 -3.38 -13.61
N ALA A 187 -12.33 -4.57 -13.99
CA ALA A 187 -11.57 -5.80 -13.88
C ALA A 187 -11.32 -6.35 -15.28
N ASP A 188 -10.09 -6.71 -15.57
CA ASP A 188 -9.75 -7.61 -16.65
C ASP A 188 -9.30 -8.92 -15.96
N ASN A 189 -9.72 -10.11 -16.41
CA ASN A 189 -9.34 -11.41 -15.83
C ASN A 189 -9.46 -11.55 -14.30
N GLY A 190 -10.66 -11.35 -13.75
CA GLY A 190 -10.90 -11.53 -12.32
C GLY A 190 -12.37 -11.46 -11.97
N ASP A 191 -12.73 -12.13 -10.89
CA ASP A 191 -14.10 -12.26 -10.44
C ASP A 191 -14.48 -11.11 -9.50
N MET A 192 -15.77 -10.73 -9.46
CA MET A 192 -16.27 -9.77 -8.48
C MET A 192 -17.47 -10.31 -7.72
N ASP A 193 -17.44 -10.31 -6.39
CA ASP A 193 -18.58 -10.77 -5.59
C ASP A 193 -19.67 -9.68 -5.57
N THR A 194 -19.49 -8.62 -4.79
CA THR A 194 -20.54 -7.62 -4.53
C THR A 194 -20.14 -6.22 -5.00
N VAL A 195 -20.79 -5.75 -6.07
CA VAL A 195 -20.57 -4.40 -6.61
C VAL A 195 -21.82 -3.52 -6.48
N ASN A 196 -21.67 -2.40 -5.77
CA ASN A 196 -22.77 -1.46 -5.52
C ASN A 196 -22.90 -0.34 -6.57
N ALA A 197 -21.88 -0.11 -7.40
CA ALA A 197 -21.95 0.86 -8.49
C ALA A 197 -21.84 0.17 -9.87
N SER A 198 -21.34 0.87 -10.89
CA SER A 198 -21.37 0.41 -12.28
C SER A 198 -20.04 -0.25 -12.71
N PRO A 199 -19.87 -1.58 -12.58
CA PRO A 199 -18.65 -2.25 -12.97
C PRO A 199 -18.50 -2.38 -14.49
N ARG A 200 -17.24 -2.61 -14.89
CA ARG A 200 -16.88 -3.17 -16.20
C ARG A 200 -15.97 -4.38 -15.96
N ALA A 201 -16.34 -5.51 -16.51
CA ALA A 201 -15.54 -6.74 -16.47
C ALA A 201 -15.26 -7.22 -17.89
N ASP A 202 -14.02 -7.68 -18.15
CA ASP A 202 -13.66 -8.48 -19.33
C ASP A 202 -13.03 -9.79 -18.82
N ASN A 203 -13.59 -10.93 -19.21
CA ASN A 203 -13.10 -12.26 -18.83
C ASN A 203 -13.10 -12.55 -17.32
N GLY A 204 -14.26 -12.44 -16.66
CA GLY A 204 -14.42 -12.75 -15.23
C GLY A 204 -15.88 -12.78 -14.80
N ASP A 205 -16.15 -13.48 -13.70
CA ASP A 205 -17.50 -13.76 -13.21
C ASP A 205 -17.96 -12.68 -12.21
N MET A 206 -19.28 -12.46 -12.10
CA MET A 206 -19.85 -11.52 -11.12
C MET A 206 -21.04 -12.10 -10.35
N ASP A 207 -20.96 -12.12 -9.03
CA ASP A 207 -22.02 -12.71 -8.19
C ASP A 207 -23.21 -11.75 -8.02
N THR A 208 -22.99 -10.58 -7.44
CA THR A 208 -24.05 -9.62 -7.08
C THR A 208 -23.73 -8.21 -7.54
N VAL A 209 -24.55 -7.69 -8.47
CA VAL A 209 -24.43 -6.29 -8.92
C VAL A 209 -25.72 -5.50 -8.71
N ASN A 210 -25.62 -4.40 -7.96
CA ASN A 210 -26.76 -3.58 -7.58
C ASN A 210 -27.05 -2.41 -8.53
N ALA A 211 -26.12 -2.04 -9.42
CA ALA A 211 -26.29 -0.97 -10.39
C ALA A 211 -25.95 -1.40 -11.83
N SER A 212 -25.99 -0.46 -12.78
CA SER A 212 -25.89 -0.84 -14.21
C SER A 212 -24.48 -1.27 -14.58
N GLN A 213 -24.30 -2.33 -15.38
CA GLN A 213 -22.97 -2.86 -15.72
C GLN A 213 -22.73 -3.14 -17.19
N ARG A 214 -21.47 -3.47 -17.50
CA ARG A 214 -21.01 -4.05 -18.77
C ARG A 214 -20.09 -5.24 -18.48
N ALA A 215 -20.36 -6.38 -19.08
CA ALA A 215 -19.54 -7.58 -18.98
C ALA A 215 -19.29 -8.13 -20.39
N ASP A 216 -18.04 -8.47 -20.69
CA ASP A 216 -17.66 -9.15 -21.93
C ASP A 216 -16.99 -10.48 -21.52
N ASN A 217 -17.49 -11.63 -21.98
CA ASN A 217 -17.03 -12.99 -21.60
C ASN A 217 -17.00 -13.27 -20.08
N GLY A 218 -18.14 -13.58 -19.45
CA GLY A 218 -18.16 -13.98 -18.04
C GLY A 218 -19.54 -14.37 -17.55
N ASP A 219 -19.59 -15.14 -16.46
CA ASP A 219 -20.83 -15.65 -15.87
C ASP A 219 -21.36 -14.69 -14.79
N MET A 220 -22.69 -14.64 -14.61
CA MET A 220 -23.31 -13.75 -13.63
C MET A 220 -24.47 -14.40 -12.87
N ASP A 221 -24.47 -14.25 -11.54
CA ASP A 221 -25.50 -14.85 -10.69
C ASP A 221 -26.70 -13.92 -10.46
N THR A 222 -26.53 -12.77 -9.81
CA THR A 222 -27.64 -11.91 -9.34
C THR A 222 -27.46 -10.45 -9.75
N VAL A 223 -28.37 -9.96 -10.60
CA VAL A 223 -28.33 -8.55 -11.03
C VAL A 223 -29.63 -7.79 -10.80
N ASN A 224 -29.51 -6.66 -10.10
CA ASN A 224 -30.64 -5.82 -9.68
C ASN A 224 -30.91 -4.60 -10.58
N ALA A 225 -30.10 -4.37 -11.62
CA ALA A 225 -30.20 -3.18 -12.49
C ALA A 225 -29.91 -3.47 -13.98
N SER A 226 -29.80 -2.42 -14.81
CA SER A 226 -29.72 -2.56 -16.28
C SER A 226 -28.37 -3.09 -16.76
N GLN A 227 -28.37 -3.99 -17.75
CA GLN A 227 -27.14 -4.68 -18.18
C GLN A 227 -26.89 -4.67 -19.69
N ARG A 228 -25.60 -4.81 -20.03
CA ARG A 228 -25.09 -5.22 -21.35
C ARG A 228 -24.08 -6.35 -21.16
N ALA A 229 -24.31 -7.49 -21.81
CA ALA A 229 -23.43 -8.65 -21.75
C ALA A 229 -23.19 -9.24 -23.14
N ASP A 230 -21.94 -9.50 -23.48
CA ASP A 230 -21.53 -10.12 -24.75
C ASP A 230 -20.77 -11.42 -24.44
N ASN A 231 -21.37 -12.59 -24.75
CA ASN A 231 -20.94 -13.96 -24.40
C ASN A 231 -20.82 -14.24 -22.87
N GLY A 232 -21.50 -15.28 -22.37
CA GLY A 232 -21.43 -15.71 -20.95
C GLY A 232 -22.72 -16.38 -20.51
N ASP A 233 -22.79 -16.83 -19.26
CA ASP A 233 -23.99 -17.44 -18.67
C ASP A 233 -24.64 -16.52 -17.61
N MET A 234 -25.96 -16.62 -17.44
CA MET A 234 -26.71 -15.83 -16.45
C MET A 234 -27.73 -16.70 -15.67
N ASP A 235 -27.84 -16.46 -14.35
CA ASP A 235 -28.85 -17.06 -13.47
C ASP A 235 -30.06 -16.10 -13.26
N THR A 236 -29.95 -15.14 -12.35
CA THR A 236 -31.07 -14.34 -11.81
C THR A 236 -30.96 -12.85 -12.13
N VAL A 237 -31.90 -12.32 -12.94
CA VAL A 237 -31.93 -10.90 -13.30
C VAL A 237 -33.28 -10.21 -13.04
N ASN A 238 -33.24 -9.12 -12.27
CA ASN A 238 -34.41 -8.37 -11.79
C ASN A 238 -34.72 -7.09 -12.60
N ALA A 239 -34.05 -6.84 -13.74
CA ALA A 239 -34.12 -5.57 -14.47
C ALA A 239 -33.99 -5.71 -16.02
N SER A 240 -33.81 -4.59 -16.73
CA SER A 240 -33.79 -4.52 -18.21
C SER A 240 -32.44 -4.92 -18.82
N GLN A 241 -32.44 -5.67 -19.93
CA GLN A 241 -31.22 -6.25 -20.49
C GLN A 241 -31.06 -6.10 -22.00
N ARG A 242 -29.79 -6.13 -22.43
CA ARG A 242 -29.35 -6.37 -23.81
C ARG A 242 -28.21 -7.39 -23.76
N ALA A 243 -28.40 -8.55 -24.37
CA ALA A 243 -27.41 -9.62 -24.38
C ALA A 243 -27.27 -10.21 -25.77
N ASP A 244 -26.03 -10.44 -26.19
CA ASP A 244 -25.69 -11.15 -27.42
C ASP A 244 -24.89 -12.42 -27.03
N ASN A 245 -25.29 -13.60 -27.54
CA ASN A 245 -24.66 -14.92 -27.24
C ASN A 245 -24.62 -15.36 -25.76
N VAL A 246 -25.67 -15.13 -24.98
CA VAL A 246 -25.76 -15.55 -23.56
C VAL A 246 -26.64 -16.79 -23.35
N ILE A 247 -26.23 -17.72 -22.49
CA ILE A 247 -27.02 -18.88 -22.05
C ILE A 247 -27.69 -18.58 -20.70
N TRP A 248 -28.94 -19.03 -20.56
CA TRP A 248 -29.73 -18.86 -19.34
C TRP A 248 -29.78 -20.18 -18.57
N ILE A 249 -29.33 -20.16 -17.32
CA ILE A 249 -29.36 -21.31 -16.41
C ILE A 249 -30.62 -21.19 -15.55
N GLN A 250 -31.38 -22.29 -15.40
CA GLN A 250 -32.64 -22.36 -14.64
C GLN A 250 -32.54 -23.30 -13.45
#